data_AF-A0A494Z853-F1
#
_entry.id   AF-A0A494Z853-F1
#
_cell.length_a   1.000
_cell.length_b   1.000
_cell.length_c   1.000
_cell.angle_alpha   90.00
_cell.angle_beta   90.00
_cell.angle_gamma   90.00
#
_symmetry.space_group_name_H-M   'P 1'
#
loop_
_entity.id
_entity.type
_entity.pdbx_description
1 polymer ?
#
loop_
_entity_poly.entity_id
_entity_poly.type
_entity_poly.pdbx_seq_one_letter_code
_entity_poly.pdbx_strand_id
1 'polypeptide(L)'
;MRILSDLTNILVGLSGLFGGAAVAFLAYYIQARIGKKKHLFDERYKSINNKAKAMSWNATLVILILAWAIIIIFEGPSLSFFVIMAVYVLHCVIYGIMSAIYSNQE
;
A
#
# COMPACT_ATOMS: atom_id res chain seq x y z
N MET A 1 55.84 -6.26 -23.70
CA MET A 1 54.71 -6.91 -22.98
C MET A 1 53.96 -5.97 -22.05
N ARG A 2 54.64 -5.10 -21.27
CA ARG A 2 54.01 -4.22 -20.26
C ARG A 2 52.98 -3.21 -20.81
N ILE A 3 53.24 -2.60 -21.97
CA ILE A 3 52.33 -1.61 -22.59
C ILE A 3 51.02 -2.26 -23.06
N LEU A 4 51.08 -3.50 -23.55
CA LEU A 4 49.89 -4.26 -23.97
C LEU A 4 49.04 -4.66 -22.76
N SER A 5 49.67 -5.07 -21.64
CA SER A 5 48.93 -5.39 -20.41
C SER A 5 48.27 -4.16 -19.77
N ASP A 6 48.94 -3.00 -19.80
CA ASP A 6 48.38 -1.75 -19.28
C ASP A 6 47.18 -1.28 -20.11
N LEU A 7 47.27 -1.41 -21.45
CA LEU A 7 46.17 -1.09 -22.37
C LEU A 7 44.96 -2.02 -22.16
N THR A 8 45.18 -3.32 -21.98
CA THR A 8 44.10 -4.28 -21.70
C THR A 8 43.40 -3.99 -20.37
N ASN A 9 44.12 -3.59 -19.32
CA ASN A 9 43.54 -3.27 -18.02
C ASN A 9 42.64 -2.02 -18.09
N ILE A 10 43.07 -1.00 -18.84
CA ILE A 10 42.28 0.22 -19.07
C ILE A 10 40.99 -0.10 -19.87
N LEU A 11 41.10 -0.93 -20.91
CA LEU A 11 39.95 -1.38 -21.71
C LEU A 11 38.96 -2.21 -20.89
N VAL A 12 39.43 -3.10 -20.03
CA VAL A 12 38.58 -3.87 -19.11
C VAL A 12 37.91 -2.95 -18.10
N GLY A 13 38.64 -1.99 -17.51
CA GLY A 13 38.07 -0.99 -16.61
C GLY A 13 36.98 -0.13 -17.27
N LEU A 14 37.21 0.33 -18.50
CA LEU A 14 36.23 1.08 -19.30
C LEU A 14 35.01 0.22 -19.65
N SER A 15 35.20 -1.06 -20.00
CA SER A 15 34.08 -1.97 -20.27
C SER A 15 33.21 -2.21 -19.04
N GLY A 16 33.81 -2.29 -17.85
CA GLY A 16 33.09 -2.39 -16.58
C GLY A 16 32.28 -1.12 -16.28
N LEU A 17 32.85 0.06 -16.56
CA LEU A 17 32.17 1.34 -16.39
C LEU A 17 30.96 1.48 -17.32
N PHE A 18 31.15 1.17 -18.61
CA PHE A 18 30.06 1.20 -19.60
C PHE A 18 28.98 0.15 -19.30
N GLY A 19 29.39 -1.05 -18.87
CA GLY A 19 28.46 -2.09 -18.43
C GLY A 19 27.63 -1.66 -17.22
N GLY A 20 28.27 -1.10 -16.20
CA GLY A 20 27.59 -0.57 -15.01
C GLY A 20 26.62 0.57 -15.35
N ALA A 21 27.05 1.51 -16.19
CA ALA A 21 26.20 2.62 -16.63
C ALA A 21 24.98 2.14 -17.43
N ALA A 22 25.16 1.15 -18.31
CA ALA A 22 24.06 0.56 -19.08
C ALA A 22 23.03 -0.14 -18.19
N VAL A 23 23.48 -0.90 -17.18
CA VAL A 23 22.58 -1.55 -16.21
C VAL A 23 21.83 -0.52 -15.37
N ALA A 24 22.50 0.52 -14.88
CA ALA A 24 21.86 1.60 -14.12
C ALA A 24 20.83 2.35 -14.97
N PHE A 25 21.15 2.64 -16.24
CA PHE A 25 20.22 3.28 -17.17
C PHE A 25 19.00 2.41 -17.46
N LEU A 26 19.20 1.11 -17.65
CA LEU A 26 18.11 0.15 -17.90
C LEU A 26 17.20 0.02 -16.66
N ALA A 27 17.78 -0.07 -15.47
CA ALA A 27 17.04 -0.09 -14.21
C ALA A 27 16.22 1.19 -14.00
N TYR A 28 16.81 2.36 -14.29
CA TYR A 28 16.11 3.64 -14.26
C TYR A 28 14.96 3.68 -15.26
N TYR A 29 15.19 3.24 -16.50
CA TYR A 29 14.16 3.24 -17.55
C TYR A 29 12.98 2.33 -17.22
N ILE A 30 13.24 1.14 -16.68
CA ILE A 30 12.21 0.21 -16.21
C ILE A 30 11.41 0.83 -15.06
N GLN A 31 12.09 1.41 -14.06
CA GLN A 31 11.44 2.08 -12.94
C GLN A 31 10.60 3.29 -13.39
N ALA A 32 11.08 4.09 -14.33
CA ALA A 32 10.35 5.23 -14.87
C ALA A 32 9.09 4.80 -15.64
N ARG A 33 9.15 3.67 -16.38
CA ARG A 33 8.00 3.15 -17.14
C ARG A 33 6.95 2.50 -16.23
N ILE A 34 7.38 1.75 -15.22
CA ILE A 34 6.47 1.16 -14.21
C ILE A 34 5.87 2.24 -13.32
N GLY A 35 6.69 3.22 -12.90
CA GLY A 35 6.31 4.36 -12.08
C GLY A 35 5.17 5.18 -12.70
N LYS A 36 5.28 5.49 -13.99
CA LYS A 36 4.25 6.21 -14.75
C LYS A 36 2.96 5.42 -14.93
N LYS A 37 3.02 4.09 -15.12
CA LYS A 37 1.83 3.25 -15.31
C LYS A 37 1.04 2.99 -14.03
N LYS A 38 1.72 2.96 -12.88
CA LYS A 38 1.10 2.62 -11.58
C LYS A 38 0.79 3.85 -10.72
N HIS A 39 0.91 5.07 -11.26
CA HIS A 39 0.77 6.32 -10.49
C HIS A 39 1.61 6.33 -9.20
N LEU A 40 2.77 5.66 -9.20
CA LEU A 40 3.57 5.42 -8.00
C LEU A 40 4.15 6.71 -7.40
N PHE A 41 4.30 7.75 -8.22
CA PHE A 41 4.76 9.09 -7.81
C PHE A 41 3.59 10.09 -7.63
N ASP A 42 2.35 9.62 -7.73
CA ASP A 42 1.18 10.46 -7.51
C ASP A 42 0.71 10.33 -6.06
N GLU A 43 1.36 11.09 -5.18
CA GLU A 43 1.00 11.19 -3.76
C GLU A 43 -0.47 11.60 -3.57
N ARG A 44 -1.03 12.35 -4.54
CA ARG A 44 -2.44 12.75 -4.52
C ARG A 44 -3.36 11.54 -4.70
N TYR A 45 -3.04 10.61 -5.60
CA TYR A 45 -3.82 9.38 -5.76
C TYR A 45 -3.79 8.53 -4.50
N LYS A 46 -2.61 8.32 -3.90
CA LYS A 46 -2.46 7.57 -2.64
C LYS A 46 -3.21 8.26 -1.48
N SER A 47 -3.11 9.59 -1.38
CA SER A 47 -3.81 10.39 -0.38
C SER A 47 -5.33 10.31 -0.53
N ILE A 48 -5.86 10.48 -1.74
CA ILE A 48 -7.30 10.39 -2.03
C ILE A 48 -7.81 8.99 -1.69
N ASN A 49 -7.11 7.93 -2.13
CA ASN A 49 -7.53 6.56 -1.87
C ASN A 49 -7.49 6.21 -0.38
N ASN A 50 -6.45 6.64 0.35
CA ASN A 50 -6.37 6.43 1.79
C ASN A 50 -7.49 7.16 2.53
N LYS A 51 -7.76 8.43 2.17
CA LYS A 51 -8.88 9.20 2.72
C LYS A 51 -10.24 8.59 2.38
N ALA A 52 -10.43 8.11 1.16
CA ALA A 52 -11.66 7.44 0.72
C ALA A 52 -11.90 6.14 1.50
N LYS A 53 -10.85 5.32 1.71
CA LYS A 53 -10.93 4.11 2.54
C LYS A 53 -11.28 4.43 4.00
N ALA A 54 -10.62 5.44 4.60
CA ALA A 54 -10.91 5.88 5.96
C ALA A 54 -12.36 6.39 6.09
N MET A 55 -12.82 7.22 5.15
CA MET A 55 -14.19 7.73 5.13
C MET A 55 -15.21 6.59 4.93
N SER A 56 -14.90 5.61 4.09
CA SER A 56 -15.75 4.43 3.90
C SER A 56 -15.90 3.63 5.20
N TRP A 57 -14.82 3.48 5.98
CA TRP A 57 -14.85 2.78 7.27
C TRP A 57 -15.74 3.49 8.29
N ASN A 58 -15.68 4.83 8.33
CA ASN A 58 -16.57 5.66 9.15
C ASN A 58 -18.03 5.54 8.70
N ALA A 59 -18.29 5.57 7.40
CA ALA A 59 -19.64 5.42 6.85
C ALA A 59 -20.23 4.04 7.18
N THR A 60 -19.45 2.96 7.04
CA THR A 60 -19.89 1.60 7.39
C THR A 60 -20.18 1.46 8.89
N LEU A 61 -19.45 2.15 9.77
CA LEU A 61 -19.74 2.17 11.21
C LEU A 61 -21.12 2.78 11.48
N VAL A 62 -21.40 3.95 10.88
CA VAL A 62 -22.72 4.61 11.01
C VAL A 62 -23.84 3.71 10.50
N ILE A 63 -23.65 3.08 9.34
CA ILE A 63 -24.63 2.15 8.76
C ILE A 63 -24.88 0.95 9.67
N LEU A 64 -23.83 0.36 10.26
CA LEU A 64 -23.96 -0.75 11.20
C LEU A 64 -24.75 -0.36 12.45
N ILE A 65 -24.54 0.84 13.00
CA ILE A 65 -25.30 1.35 14.15
C ILE A 65 -26.78 1.53 13.78
N LEU A 66 -27.07 2.11 12.61
CA LEU A 66 -28.45 2.28 12.14
C LEU A 66 -29.14 0.93 11.92
N ALA A 67 -28.45 -0.03 11.28
CA ALA A 67 -28.97 -1.38 11.09
C ALA A 67 -29.26 -2.07 12.42
N TRP A 68 -28.37 -1.90 13.40
CA TRP A 68 -28.57 -2.45 14.74
C TRP A 68 -29.78 -1.84 15.45
N ALA A 69 -29.97 -0.51 15.38
CA ALA A 69 -31.13 0.17 15.93
C ALA A 69 -32.45 -0.30 15.28
N ILE A 70 -32.46 -0.47 13.95
CA ILE A 70 -33.62 -1.02 13.22
C ILE A 70 -33.96 -2.42 13.72
N ILE A 71 -32.97 -3.32 13.82
CA ILE A 71 -33.20 -4.68 14.31
C ILE A 71 -33.81 -4.69 15.72
N ILE A 72 -33.32 -3.84 16.63
CA ILE A 72 -33.87 -3.72 17.99
C ILE A 72 -35.34 -3.29 17.97
N ILE A 73 -35.72 -2.35 17.11
CA ILE A 73 -37.10 -1.83 17.04
C ILE A 73 -38.07 -2.86 16.46
N PHE A 74 -37.68 -3.57 15.40
CA PHE A 74 -38.59 -4.44 14.65
C PHE A 74 -38.57 -5.91 15.09
N GLU A 75 -37.41 -6.47 15.41
CA GLU A 75 -37.26 -7.88 15.82
C GLU A 75 -36.98 -8.05 17.31
N GLY A 76 -36.48 -7.01 17.99
CA GLY A 76 -35.99 -7.14 19.37
C GLY A 76 -34.70 -7.97 19.46
N PRO A 77 -34.38 -8.54 20.64
CA PRO A 77 -33.17 -9.35 20.83
C PRO A 77 -33.34 -10.74 20.20
N SER A 78 -33.19 -10.80 18.87
CA SER A 78 -33.21 -12.02 18.04
C SER A 78 -31.79 -12.44 17.61
N LEU A 79 -31.66 -13.52 16.83
CA LEU A 79 -30.37 -13.92 16.24
C LEU A 79 -29.74 -12.78 15.40
N SER A 80 -30.54 -12.02 14.66
CA SER A 80 -30.09 -10.88 13.85
C SER A 80 -29.35 -9.83 14.67
N PHE A 81 -29.82 -9.58 15.90
CA PHE A 81 -29.17 -8.67 16.85
C PHE A 81 -27.75 -9.14 17.20
N PHE A 82 -27.57 -10.43 17.50
CA PHE A 82 -26.25 -10.96 17.85
C PHE A 82 -25.30 -10.98 16.65
N VAL A 83 -25.81 -11.24 15.45
CA VAL A 83 -25.02 -11.21 14.21
C VAL A 83 -24.52 -9.79 13.93
N ILE A 84 -25.40 -8.79 13.95
CA ILE A 84 -24.97 -7.40 13.67
C ILE A 84 -24.04 -6.87 14.77
N MET A 85 -24.27 -7.26 16.03
CA MET A 85 -23.38 -6.94 17.15
C MET A 85 -21.99 -7.57 16.95
N ALA A 86 -21.92 -8.84 16.56
CA ALA A 86 -20.65 -9.51 16.29
C ALA A 86 -19.90 -8.85 15.14
N VAL A 87 -20.59 -8.47 14.06
CA VAL A 87 -20.00 -7.73 12.93
C VAL A 87 -19.49 -6.36 13.39
N TYR A 88 -20.26 -5.62 14.19
CA TYR A 88 -19.84 -4.34 14.73
C TYR A 88 -18.59 -4.46 15.62
N VAL A 89 -18.55 -5.45 16.52
CA VAL A 89 -17.39 -5.69 17.37
C VAL A 89 -16.16 -6.05 16.53
N LEU A 90 -16.30 -6.95 15.54
CA LEU A 90 -15.22 -7.31 14.63
C LEU A 90 -14.72 -6.09 13.83
N HIS A 91 -15.62 -5.24 13.35
CA HIS A 91 -15.28 -4.00 12.63
C HIS A 91 -14.38 -3.08 13.48
N CYS A 92 -14.74 -2.90 14.76
CA CYS A 92 -13.97 -2.10 15.72
C CYS A 92 -12.64 -2.76 16.10
N VAL A 93 -12.63 -4.07 16.34
CA VAL A 93 -11.41 -4.83 16.69
C VAL A 93 -10.40 -4.81 15.55
N ILE A 94 -10.85 -5.04 14.31
CA ILE A 94 -9.99 -4.98 13.12
C ILE A 94 -9.39 -3.57 12.97
N TYR A 95 -10.21 -2.52 13.15
CA TYR A 95 -9.71 -1.15 13.12
C TYR A 95 -8.64 -0.92 14.19
N GLY A 96 -8.88 -1.36 15.43
CA GLY A 96 -7.93 -1.25 16.54
C GLY A 96 -6.61 -1.97 16.26
N ILE A 97 -6.67 -3.22 15.78
CA ILE A 97 -5.48 -4.02 15.43
C ILE A 97 -4.69 -3.33 14.31
N MET A 98 -5.36 -2.94 13.22
CA MET A 98 -4.69 -2.30 12.09
C MET A 98 -4.08 -0.95 12.52
N SER A 99 -4.81 -0.15 13.30
CA SER A 99 -4.30 1.10 13.84
C SER A 99 -3.04 0.89 14.68
N ALA A 100 -3.01 -0.14 15.54
CA ALA A 100 -1.84 -0.44 16.37
C ALA A 100 -0.62 -0.94 15.55
N ILE A 101 -0.86 -1.70 14.48
CA ILE A 101 0.20 -2.15 13.57
C ILE A 101 0.83 -0.95 12.85
N TYR A 102 0.01 -0.05 12.31
CA TYR A 102 0.50 1.09 11.54
C TYR A 102 1.00 2.25 12.41
N SER A 103 0.52 2.41 13.66
CA SER A 103 1.03 3.45 14.57
C SER A 103 2.48 3.25 14.99
N ASN A 104 2.99 2.02 14.92
CA ASN A 104 4.38 1.69 15.20
C ASN A 104 5.31 1.84 13.98
N GLN A 105 4.76 2.22 12.81
CA GLN A 105 5.52 2.39 11.57
C GLN A 105 5.79 3.88 11.23
N GLU A 106 5.22 4.80 12.00
CA GLU A 106 5.52 6.24 11.98
C GLU A 106 6.57 6.58 13.05
#